data_AF-A0A4Q9G5Y0-F1
#
_entry.id   AF-A0A4Q9G5Y0-F1
#
_cell.length_a   1.000
_cell.length_b   1.000
_cell.length_c   1.000
_cell.angle_alpha   90.00
_cell.angle_beta   90.00
_cell.angle_gamma   90.00
#
_symmetry.space_group_name_H-M   'P 1'
#
loop_
_entity.id
_entity.type
_entity.pdbx_description
1 polymer ?
#
loop_
_entity_poly.entity_id
_entity_poly.type
_entity_poly.pdbx_seq_one_letter_code
_entity_poly.pdbx_strand_id
1 'polypeptide(L)'
;MAGHDRVRADTVPIASAAAEMDPSEAIAVAEGLFWSYVKDLKRHEAALEAKQSGAVDPAELKEAMQTAKVVREAVGLLMAERNRVDKLRKDIAGGVGGGSLDLDGARDEIGRRLACLRRAG
;
A
#
# COMPACT_ATOMS: atom_id res chain seq x y z
N MET A 1 -6.81 43.93 18.06
CA MET A 1 -7.29 42.58 17.66
C MET A 1 -6.07 41.73 17.38
N ALA A 2 -5.70 40.85 18.31
CA ALA A 2 -4.47 40.07 18.24
C ALA A 2 -4.65 38.84 17.35
N GLY A 3 -3.83 38.72 16.30
CA GLY A 3 -3.79 37.58 15.41
C GLY A 3 -3.13 36.39 16.09
N HIS A 4 -3.87 35.29 16.20
CA HIS A 4 -3.34 33.99 16.59
C HIS A 4 -2.58 33.39 15.40
N ASP A 5 -1.26 33.55 15.38
CA ASP A 5 -0.40 32.78 14.48
C ASP A 5 -0.10 31.44 15.15
N ARG A 6 -0.94 30.43 14.84
CA ARG A 6 -0.72 29.05 15.32
C ARG A 6 0.36 28.42 14.44
N VAL A 7 1.59 28.51 14.91
CA VAL A 7 2.74 27.72 14.44
C VAL A 7 2.31 26.27 14.27
N ARG A 8 2.46 25.74 13.05
CA ARG A 8 2.23 24.34 12.71
C ARG A 8 3.05 23.48 13.68
N ALA A 9 2.34 22.71 14.50
CA ALA A 9 2.95 21.77 15.44
C ALA A 9 3.94 20.85 14.71
N ASP A 10 5.14 20.80 15.26
CA ASP A 10 6.20 19.86 14.89
C ASP A 10 5.61 18.45 14.80
N THR A 11 5.61 17.89 13.60
CA THR A 11 5.30 16.47 13.42
C THR A 11 6.54 15.70 13.82
N VAL A 12 6.55 15.24 15.08
CA VAL A 12 7.52 14.26 15.55
C VAL A 12 7.35 13.01 14.67
N PRO A 13 8.40 12.51 14.01
CA PRO A 13 8.29 11.26 13.28
C PRO A 13 7.99 10.20 14.34
N ILE A 14 6.87 9.48 14.17
CA ILE A 14 6.63 8.27 14.94
C ILE A 14 7.71 7.29 14.45
N ALA A 15 8.82 7.25 15.17
CA ALA A 15 9.78 6.18 15.04
C ALA A 15 8.99 4.90 15.36
N SER A 16 8.71 4.11 14.32
CA SER A 16 8.16 2.77 14.47
C SER A 16 9.25 1.94 15.16
N ALA A 17 9.18 1.88 16.48
CA ALA A 17 9.89 0.87 17.25
C ALA A 17 9.22 -0.48 16.97
N ALA A 18 9.56 -1.07 15.83
CA ALA A 18 9.27 -2.46 15.50
C ALA A 18 10.35 -2.94 14.53
N ALA A 19 11.50 -3.34 15.07
CA ALA A 19 12.48 -4.14 14.34
C ALA A 19 12.70 -5.44 15.11
N GLU A 20 11.65 -6.25 15.23
CA GLU A 20 11.78 -7.66 15.64
C GLU A 20 11.80 -8.62 14.43
N MET A 21 11.49 -8.14 13.22
CA MET A 21 11.51 -8.94 11.99
C MET A 21 11.81 -8.06 10.79
N ASP A 22 12.63 -8.56 9.86
CA ASP A 22 12.87 -7.88 8.60
C ASP A 22 11.54 -7.73 7.82
N PRO A 23 11.22 -6.55 7.26
CA PRO A 23 9.95 -6.36 6.54
C PRO A 23 9.78 -7.33 5.35
N SER A 24 10.85 -7.70 4.67
CA SER A 24 10.81 -8.65 3.56
C SER A 24 10.51 -10.05 4.05
N GLU A 25 11.08 -10.44 5.21
CA GLU A 25 10.78 -11.69 5.89
C GLU A 25 9.30 -11.76 6.32
N ALA A 26 8.78 -10.70 6.94
CA ALA A 26 7.37 -10.64 7.33
C ALA A 26 6.41 -10.81 6.12
N ILE A 27 6.74 -10.18 4.99
CA ILE A 27 5.99 -10.34 3.74
C ILE A 27 6.08 -11.76 3.21
N ALA A 28 7.27 -12.36 3.20
CA ALA A 28 7.48 -13.73 2.72
C ALA A 28 6.68 -14.75 3.56
N VAL A 29 6.65 -14.58 4.89
CA VAL A 29 5.84 -15.42 5.78
C VAL A 29 4.34 -15.25 5.48
N ALA A 30 3.87 -14.02 5.33
CA ALA A 30 2.46 -13.74 5.01
C ALA A 30 2.05 -14.32 3.65
N GLU A 31 2.92 -14.22 2.63
CA GLU A 31 2.72 -14.83 1.32
C GLU A 31 2.62 -16.36 1.43
N GLY A 32 3.53 -17.00 2.18
CA GLY A 32 3.50 -18.44 2.42
C GLY A 32 2.19 -18.89 3.08
N LEU A 33 1.73 -18.18 4.12
CA LEU A 33 0.47 -18.46 4.80
C LEU A 33 -0.73 -18.29 3.88
N PHE A 34 -0.76 -17.22 3.09
CA PHE A 34 -1.81 -16.97 2.11
C PHE A 34 -1.95 -18.14 1.13
N TRP A 35 -0.83 -18.58 0.54
CA TRP A 35 -0.85 -19.71 -0.39
C TRP A 35 -1.20 -21.04 0.29
N SER A 36 -0.85 -21.22 1.56
CA SER A 36 -1.31 -22.37 2.34
C SER A 36 -2.84 -22.39 2.45
N TYR A 37 -3.47 -21.28 2.80
CA TYR A 37 -4.93 -21.20 2.90
C TYR A 37 -5.63 -21.39 1.55
N VAL A 38 -5.06 -20.85 0.47
CA VAL A 38 -5.57 -21.09 -0.89
C VAL A 38 -5.46 -22.57 -1.26
N LYS A 39 -4.37 -23.24 -0.89
CA LYS A 39 -4.18 -24.67 -1.12
C LYS A 39 -5.20 -25.50 -0.35
N ASP A 40 -5.48 -25.14 0.90
CA ASP A 40 -6.47 -25.84 1.71
C ASP A 40 -7.90 -25.62 1.18
N LEU A 41 -8.23 -24.40 0.73
CA LEU A 41 -9.50 -24.14 0.04
C LEU A 41 -9.67 -25.04 -1.19
N LYS A 42 -8.66 -25.12 -2.06
CA LYS A 42 -8.69 -25.98 -3.25
C LYS A 42 -8.84 -27.46 -2.91
N ARG A 43 -8.27 -27.90 -1.79
CA ARG A 43 -8.45 -29.29 -1.30
C ARG A 43 -9.89 -29.54 -0.88
N HIS A 44 -10.49 -28.61 -0.14
CA HIS A 44 -11.90 -28.71 0.23
C HIS A 44 -12.83 -28.71 -1.00
N GLU A 45 -12.58 -27.83 -1.98
CA GLU A 45 -13.31 -27.80 -3.24
C GLU A 45 -13.25 -29.15 -3.97
N ALA A 46 -12.04 -29.69 -4.17
CA ALA A 46 -11.86 -30.99 -4.82
C ALA A 46 -12.54 -32.15 -4.06
N ALA A 47 -12.49 -32.13 -2.72
CA ALA A 47 -13.13 -33.14 -1.90
C ALA A 47 -14.67 -33.08 -2.01
N LEU A 48 -15.24 -31.88 -2.09
CA LEU A 48 -16.67 -31.68 -2.29
C LEU A 48 -17.12 -32.07 -3.71
N GLU A 49 -16.34 -31.73 -4.74
CA GLU A 49 -16.62 -32.08 -6.14
C GLU A 49 -16.58 -33.59 -6.39
N ALA A 50 -15.71 -34.32 -5.70
CA ALA A 50 -15.62 -35.77 -5.81
C ALA A 50 -16.84 -36.50 -5.24
N LYS A 51 -17.70 -35.82 -4.46
CA LYS A 51 -18.87 -36.42 -3.80
C LYS A 51 -20.12 -36.30 -4.66
N GLN A 52 -20.93 -37.36 -4.68
CA GLN A 52 -22.26 -37.32 -5.29
C GLN A 52 -23.22 -36.47 -4.44
N SER A 53 -24.21 -35.85 -5.09
CA SER A 53 -25.21 -35.02 -4.41
C SER A 53 -25.87 -35.79 -3.25
N GLY A 54 -25.82 -35.21 -2.05
CA GLY A 54 -26.36 -35.81 -0.82
C GLY A 54 -25.35 -36.61 0.03
N ALA A 55 -24.12 -36.82 -0.45
CA ALA A 55 -23.05 -37.51 0.29
C ALA A 55 -22.10 -36.56 1.03
N VAL A 56 -22.38 -35.26 1.06
CA VAL A 56 -21.55 -34.25 1.71
C VAL A 56 -21.81 -34.23 3.21
N ASP A 57 -20.75 -34.40 4.00
CA ASP A 57 -20.80 -34.26 5.45
C ASP A 57 -20.98 -32.77 5.82
N PRO A 58 -22.00 -32.40 6.64
CA PRO A 58 -22.18 -31.04 7.13
C PRO A 58 -20.94 -30.44 7.82
N ALA A 59 -20.12 -31.25 8.49
CA ALA A 59 -18.90 -30.78 9.15
C ALA A 59 -17.85 -30.32 8.12
N GLU A 60 -17.59 -31.14 7.09
CA GLU A 60 -16.67 -30.79 6.01
C GLU A 60 -17.14 -29.57 5.21
N LEU A 61 -18.44 -29.47 4.94
CA LEU A 61 -19.00 -28.30 4.26
C LEU A 61 -18.75 -27.02 5.08
N LYS A 62 -18.93 -27.10 6.40
CA LYS A 62 -18.67 -25.98 7.30
C LYS A 62 -17.20 -25.58 7.30
N GLU A 63 -16.27 -26.54 7.31
CA GLU A 63 -14.83 -26.27 7.20
C GLU A 63 -14.49 -25.59 5.88
N ALA A 64 -14.99 -26.11 4.75
CA ALA A 64 -14.79 -25.53 3.44
C ALA A 64 -15.27 -24.07 3.37
N MET A 65 -16.47 -23.79 3.91
CA MET A 65 -17.02 -22.45 4.00
C MET A 65 -16.17 -21.51 4.86
N GLN A 66 -15.64 -22.01 5.99
CA GLN A 66 -14.78 -21.23 6.87
C GLN A 66 -13.45 -20.90 6.18
N THR A 67 -12.82 -21.87 5.53
CA THR A 67 -11.59 -21.66 4.75
C THR A 67 -11.82 -20.66 3.61
N ALA A 68 -12.95 -20.78 2.89
CA ALA A 68 -13.32 -19.84 1.83
C ALA A 68 -13.49 -18.39 2.36
N LYS A 69 -14.09 -18.25 3.55
CA LYS A 69 -14.23 -16.95 4.22
C LYS A 69 -12.86 -16.35 4.56
N VAL A 70 -11.98 -17.13 5.18
CA VAL A 70 -10.63 -16.70 5.55
C VAL A 70 -9.83 -16.25 4.32
N VAL A 71 -9.86 -17.02 3.24
CA VAL A 71 -9.18 -16.65 1.98
C VAL A 71 -9.75 -15.35 1.41
N ARG A 72 -11.08 -15.17 1.41
CA ARG A 72 -11.70 -13.93 0.92
C ARG A 72 -11.28 -12.72 1.74
N GLU A 73 -11.23 -12.85 3.06
CA GLU A 73 -10.78 -11.78 3.97
C GLU A 73 -9.30 -11.44 3.72
N ALA A 74 -8.44 -12.47 3.57
CA ALA A 74 -7.03 -12.27 3.26
C ALA A 74 -6.81 -11.55 1.91
N VAL A 75 -7.55 -11.93 0.86
CA VAL A 75 -7.52 -11.22 -0.43
C VAL A 75 -7.97 -9.76 -0.26
N GLY A 76 -9.00 -9.50 0.54
CA GLY A 76 -9.46 -8.14 0.84
C GLY A 76 -8.37 -7.28 1.49
N LEU A 77 -7.65 -7.84 2.47
CA LEU A 77 -6.53 -7.15 3.13
C LEU A 77 -5.37 -6.87 2.16
N LEU A 78 -5.01 -7.83 1.31
CA LEU A 78 -3.97 -7.64 0.28
C LEU A 78 -4.33 -6.52 -0.71
N MET A 79 -5.59 -6.45 -1.14
CA MET A 79 -6.05 -5.38 -2.03
C MET A 79 -6.04 -4.01 -1.34
N ALA A 80 -6.42 -3.96 -0.06
CA ALA A 80 -6.35 -2.73 0.72
C ALA A 80 -4.91 -2.22 0.84
N GLU A 81 -3.96 -3.11 1.14
CA GLU A 81 -2.55 -2.74 1.26
C GLU A 81 -1.94 -2.35 -0.10
N ARG A 82 -2.29 -3.05 -1.18
CA ARG A 82 -1.90 -2.66 -2.54
C ARG A 82 -2.31 -1.22 -2.85
N ASN A 83 -3.57 -0.87 -2.56
CA ASN A 83 -4.08 0.49 -2.78
C ASN A 83 -3.33 1.52 -1.92
N ARG A 84 -2.97 1.17 -0.69
CA ARG A 84 -2.18 2.01 0.21
C ARG A 84 -0.77 2.25 -0.34
N VAL A 85 -0.09 1.20 -0.78
CA VAL A 85 1.25 1.28 -1.39
C VAL A 85 1.22 2.11 -2.66
N ASP A 86 0.23 1.90 -3.53
CA ASP A 86 0.09 2.67 -4.77
C ASP A 86 -0.19 4.15 -4.51
N LYS A 87 -0.94 4.48 -3.46
CA LYS A 87 -1.12 5.86 -3.01
C LYS A 87 0.20 6.45 -2.51
N LEU A 88 0.92 5.75 -1.64
CA LEU A 88 2.22 6.19 -1.12
C LEU A 88 3.24 6.40 -2.24
N ARG A 89 3.29 5.52 -3.24
CA ARG A 89 4.14 5.68 -4.43
C ARG A 89 3.84 6.97 -5.19
N LYS A 90 2.56 7.30 -5.37
CA LYS A 90 2.13 8.55 -6.01
C LYS A 90 2.49 9.78 -5.17
N ASP A 91 2.30 9.70 -3.86
CA ASP A 91 2.60 10.80 -2.94
C ASP A 91 4.12 11.07 -2.88
N ILE A 92 4.96 10.01 -2.85
CA ILE A 92 6.44 10.10 -2.86
C ILE A 92 6.97 10.68 -4.16
N ALA A 93 6.39 10.30 -5.31
CA ALA A 93 6.78 10.87 -6.60
C ALA A 93 6.56 12.39 -6.65
N GLY A 94 5.79 12.95 -5.71
CA GLY A 94 5.32 14.33 -5.73
C GLY A 94 4.34 14.51 -6.88
N GLY A 95 3.37 15.41 -6.74
CA GLY A 95 2.46 15.77 -7.84
C GLY A 95 3.16 16.42 -9.07
N VAL A 96 4.48 16.36 -9.15
CA VAL A 96 5.29 16.84 -10.26
C VAL A 96 5.38 15.68 -11.24
N GLY A 97 4.63 15.74 -12.34
CA GLY A 97 4.74 14.77 -13.43
C GLY A 97 6.22 14.54 -13.77
N GLY A 98 6.58 13.30 -14.12
CA GLY A 98 7.96 12.74 -14.13
C GLY A 98 9.04 13.42 -14.98
N GLY A 99 8.89 14.70 -15.33
CA GLY A 99 9.96 15.56 -15.78
C GLY A 99 10.83 16.03 -14.60
N SER A 100 12.14 16.02 -14.80
CA SER A 100 13.09 16.69 -13.92
C SER A 100 12.89 18.20 -14.03
N LEU A 101 12.84 18.90 -12.87
CA LEU A 101 12.88 20.35 -12.84
C LEU A 101 14.33 20.81 -13.07
N ASP A 102 14.61 21.40 -14.23
CA ASP A 102 15.92 22.01 -14.52
C ASP A 102 16.07 23.33 -13.73
N LEU A 103 16.67 23.22 -12.54
CA LEU A 103 16.92 24.35 -11.66
C LEU A 103 18.00 25.28 -12.21
N ASP A 104 18.93 24.78 -13.02
CA ASP A 104 20.00 25.60 -13.59
C ASP A 104 19.46 26.47 -14.73
N GLY A 105 18.70 25.89 -15.66
CA GLY A 105 17.98 26.65 -16.69
C GLY A 105 16.99 27.65 -16.11
N ALA A 106 16.30 27.30 -15.02
CA ALA A 106 15.43 28.22 -14.30
C ALA A 106 16.21 29.38 -13.66
N ARG A 107 17.38 29.10 -13.07
CA ARG A 107 18.26 30.13 -12.48
C ARG A 107 18.75 31.11 -13.55
N ASP A 108 19.16 30.60 -14.70
CA ASP A 108 19.62 31.43 -15.83
C ASP A 108 18.51 32.35 -16.34
N GLU A 109 17.28 31.83 -16.48
CA GLU A 109 16.12 32.63 -16.90
C GLU A 109 15.80 33.74 -15.89
N ILE A 110 15.81 33.44 -14.59
CA ILE A 110 15.63 34.45 -13.54
C ILE A 110 16.75 35.50 -13.63
N GLY A 111 18.00 35.09 -13.78
CA GLY A 111 19.15 35.99 -13.92
C GLY A 111 18.99 36.95 -15.10
N ARG A 112 18.54 36.45 -16.27
CA ARG A 112 18.22 37.27 -17.44
C ARG A 112 17.14 38.30 -17.13
N ARG A 113 16.02 37.89 -16.52
CA ARG A 113 14.91 38.78 -16.16
C ARG A 113 15.36 39.89 -15.19
N LEU A 114 16.12 39.52 -14.15
CA LEU A 114 16.65 40.49 -13.20
C LEU A 114 17.64 41.47 -13.85
N ALA A 115 18.45 41.01 -14.80
CA ALA A 115 19.35 41.89 -15.55
C ALA A 115 18.56 42.89 -16.43
N CYS A 116 17.46 42.46 -17.05
CA CYS A 116 16.56 43.37 -17.77
C CYS A 116 15.95 44.42 -16.84
N LEU A 117 15.47 44.03 -15.66
CA LEU A 117 14.91 44.96 -14.68
C LEU A 117 15.94 45.98 -14.19
N ARG A 118 17.17 45.55 -13.87
CA ARG A 118 18.26 46.46 -13.48
C ARG A 118 18.61 47.48 -14.56
N ARG A 119 18.49 47.11 -15.83
CA ARG A 119 18.71 48.05 -16.95
C ARG A 119 17.56 49.01 -17.15
N ALA A 120 16.37 48.68 -16.67
CA ALA A 120 15.17 49.51 -16.80
C ALA A 120 15.09 50.63 -15.74
N GLY A 121 15.87 50.57 -14.66
CA GLY A 121 15.93 51.58 -13.60
C GLY A 121 15.16 51.18 -12.36
#